data_AF-A0A8B8JB39-F1
#
_entry.id   AF-A0A8B8JB39-F1
#
_cell.length_a   1.000
_cell.length_b   1.000
_cell.length_c   1.000
_cell.angle_alpha   90.00
_cell.angle_beta   90.00
_cell.angle_gamma   90.00
#
_symmetry.space_group_name_H-M   'P 1'
#
loop_
_entity.id
_entity.type
_entity.pdbx_description
1 polymer ?
#
loop_
_entity_poly.entity_id
_entity_poly.type
_entity_poly.pdbx_seq_one_letter_code
_entity_poly.pdbx_strand_id
1 'polypeptide(L)'
;MEAIATRYSLLPRSLPVSGTRKAEIAAAAAAIPFPLPSAPASSSLRDFSFPSKNPKSPRLPCSSSNLQESKPSTDLGLLLEVEGVLADIHRFGNRQSFNVGAAYKLGLDCANWTEPVYADLMRKAGGDEDRMLVLFFNRIGWPTSLPTSEKESFMKNVIREKRKALEEIVTSSNLPLRPGVENFIDDALSEGVPVMMLIAYSRNGDKISRSIIDKLGHDRISKIKIIGKEEVEGSFYGQLVLGKGVSSTLDEQLVKEAQKAVSMEKQRIAEEVAAILKLTVDIDTSPSENFEKIVATLRAGAEYAGLPAQNCVLIAGSQSSILGAERVGMPCVVLRSSLTARAEFRQAKAVMDGFGGADLTISRLRHKKWS
;
A
#
# COMPACT_ATOMS: atom_id res chain seq x y z
N MET A 1 -13.24 54.63 -29.74
CA MET A 1 -14.57 55.22 -29.51
C MET A 1 -15.57 54.10 -29.74
N GLU A 2 -16.32 53.57 -28.80
CA GLU A 2 -16.75 54.02 -27.47
C GLU A 2 -17.11 52.76 -26.67
N ALA A 3 -16.86 52.80 -25.36
CA ALA A 3 -17.10 51.72 -24.42
C ALA A 3 -18.49 51.85 -23.79
N ILE A 4 -19.18 50.73 -23.55
CA ILE A 4 -20.31 50.69 -22.62
C ILE A 4 -19.89 49.83 -21.44
N ALA A 5 -19.47 50.52 -20.39
CA ALA A 5 -19.18 49.98 -19.07
C ALA A 5 -20.39 50.26 -18.17
N THR A 6 -21.09 49.21 -17.75
CA THR A 6 -22.14 49.34 -16.72
C THR A 6 -21.54 49.03 -15.36
N ARG A 7 -21.28 50.09 -14.59
CA ARG A 7 -20.92 50.06 -13.17
C ARG A 7 -22.17 49.75 -12.34
N TYR A 8 -22.08 48.79 -11.41
CA TYR A 8 -22.89 48.77 -10.19
C TYR A 8 -21.95 48.73 -8.99
N SER A 9 -22.10 49.72 -8.11
CA SER A 9 -21.41 49.84 -6.84
C SER A 9 -22.30 50.64 -5.88
N LEU A 10 -22.10 50.40 -4.57
CA LEU A 10 -22.69 50.97 -3.33
C LEU A 10 -23.47 49.89 -2.54
N LEU A 11 -22.82 49.11 -1.67
CA LEU A 11 -22.39 49.39 -0.27
C LEU A 11 -23.50 49.08 0.79
N PRO A 12 -23.12 48.80 2.05
CA PRO A 12 -23.63 47.66 2.82
C PRO A 12 -24.64 48.07 3.90
N ARG A 13 -25.38 47.09 4.43
CA ARG A 13 -26.13 47.24 5.68
C ARG A 13 -25.64 46.21 6.71
N SER A 14 -25.16 46.75 7.82
CA SER A 14 -24.70 46.07 9.03
C SER A 14 -25.83 45.91 10.06
N LEU A 15 -25.94 44.69 10.60
CA LEU A 15 -26.30 44.24 11.98
C LEU A 15 -27.67 44.65 12.59
N PRO A 16 -28.26 43.78 13.44
CA PRO A 16 -27.86 43.78 14.84
C PRO A 16 -27.54 42.41 15.43
N VAL A 17 -26.70 42.49 16.46
CA VAL A 17 -26.31 41.46 17.43
C VAL A 17 -27.43 41.30 18.48
N SER A 18 -27.82 40.06 18.76
CA SER A 18 -28.40 39.63 20.05
C SER A 18 -27.82 38.23 20.32
N GLY A 19 -27.24 37.88 21.46
CA GLY A 19 -27.64 38.25 22.81
C GLY A 19 -28.15 36.98 23.52
N THR A 20 -27.22 36.18 24.03
CA THR A 20 -27.34 35.21 25.15
C THR A 20 -28.31 34.03 25.07
N ARG A 21 -27.76 32.82 25.09
CA ARG A 21 -27.93 31.89 26.24
C ARG A 21 -26.84 30.80 26.22
N LYS A 22 -25.98 30.84 27.24
CA LYS A 22 -25.14 29.71 27.67
C LYS A 22 -26.08 28.61 28.19
N ALA A 23 -25.93 27.39 27.69
CA ALA A 23 -26.39 26.19 28.37
C ALA A 23 -25.14 25.45 28.84
N GLU A 24 -24.88 25.61 30.12
CA GLU A 24 -23.90 24.92 30.93
C GLU A 24 -24.41 23.50 31.16
N ILE A 25 -23.75 22.48 30.59
CA ILE A 25 -23.99 21.09 30.98
C ILE A 25 -22.80 20.67 31.83
N ALA A 26 -23.12 20.47 33.11
CA ALA A 26 -22.24 20.05 34.17
C ALA A 26 -21.59 18.68 33.87
N ALA A 27 -20.41 18.53 34.46
CA ALA A 27 -19.61 17.33 34.50
C ALA A 27 -20.37 16.12 35.07
N ALA A 28 -20.25 14.98 34.39
CA ALA A 28 -20.40 13.67 35.00
C ALA A 28 -19.16 12.86 34.64
N ALA A 29 -18.18 12.89 35.54
CA ALA A 29 -17.04 11.98 35.55
C ALA A 29 -17.54 10.60 35.98
N ALA A 30 -17.69 9.68 35.03
CA ALA A 30 -17.84 8.26 35.32
C ALA A 30 -16.47 7.59 35.09
N ALA A 31 -15.66 7.58 36.15
CA ALA A 31 -14.45 6.77 36.22
C ALA A 31 -14.84 5.30 36.25
N ILE A 32 -14.47 4.55 35.21
CA ILE A 32 -14.55 3.08 35.20
C ILE A 32 -13.26 2.58 35.89
N PRO A 33 -13.34 1.86 37.02
CA PRO A 33 -12.16 1.37 37.70
C PRO A 33 -11.57 0.16 36.97
N PHE A 34 -10.34 0.30 36.50
CA PHE A 34 -9.47 -0.82 36.14
C PHE A 34 -9.03 -1.57 37.41
N PRO A 35 -9.16 -2.90 37.49
CA PRO A 35 -8.42 -3.70 38.47
C PRO A 35 -7.04 -4.06 37.90
N LEU A 36 -5.98 -3.52 38.50
CA LEU A 36 -4.61 -4.03 38.38
C LEU A 36 -4.39 -5.20 39.36
N PRO A 37 -3.39 -6.07 39.12
CA PRO A 37 -3.41 -7.47 39.52
C PRO A 37 -2.96 -7.71 40.96
N SER A 38 -3.66 -8.60 41.66
CA SER A 38 -3.22 -9.21 42.92
C SER A 38 -2.45 -10.50 42.63
N ALA A 39 -1.17 -10.52 42.97
CA ALA A 39 -0.40 -11.76 43.13
C ALA A 39 -0.96 -12.61 44.29
N PRO A 40 -0.79 -13.94 44.23
CA PRO A 40 -0.20 -14.55 45.41
C PRO A 40 0.82 -15.67 45.12
N ALA A 41 1.84 -15.64 45.97
CA ALA A 41 2.44 -16.75 46.71
C ALA A 41 3.01 -17.96 45.94
N SER A 42 4.34 -18.02 46.02
CA SER A 42 5.19 -19.20 46.03
C SER A 42 4.60 -20.40 46.77
N SER A 43 4.63 -21.57 46.12
CA SER A 43 4.68 -22.86 46.80
C SER A 43 5.87 -23.66 46.28
N SER A 44 6.82 -23.88 47.20
CA SER A 44 7.98 -24.75 47.07
C SER A 44 7.52 -26.21 47.06
N LEU A 45 7.95 -27.00 46.07
CA LEU A 45 8.03 -28.45 46.20
C LEU A 45 9.28 -29.03 45.51
N ARG A 46 10.29 -29.26 46.37
CA ARG A 46 11.15 -30.44 46.52
C ARG A 46 11.98 -30.93 45.32
N ASP A 47 13.28 -30.78 45.53
CA ASP A 47 14.37 -31.56 44.99
C ASP A 47 14.09 -33.07 44.91
N PHE A 48 14.38 -33.64 43.74
CA PHE A 48 14.78 -35.03 43.62
C PHE A 48 16.07 -35.11 42.80
N SER A 49 17.18 -35.16 43.53
CA SER A 49 18.51 -35.53 43.05
C SER A 49 18.68 -37.05 43.07
N PHE A 50 19.10 -37.64 41.95
CA PHE A 50 19.64 -39.00 41.85
C PHE A 50 20.73 -39.06 40.75
N PRO A 51 21.68 -40.00 40.79
CA PRO A 51 23.10 -39.68 40.75
C PRO A 51 23.80 -40.03 39.44
N SER A 52 24.90 -39.31 39.22
CA SER A 52 26.03 -39.56 38.33
C SER A 52 26.36 -41.04 38.05
N LYS A 53 26.44 -41.40 36.76
CA LYS A 53 27.37 -42.41 36.23
C LYS A 53 27.91 -42.01 34.85
N ASN A 54 29.21 -41.73 34.79
CA ASN A 54 30.02 -41.68 33.56
C ASN A 54 30.15 -43.09 32.94
N PRO A 55 30.27 -43.16 31.61
CA PRO A 55 31.40 -43.88 31.03
C PRO A 55 32.09 -43.12 29.89
N LYS A 56 33.35 -43.50 29.66
CA LYS A 56 34.37 -42.86 28.82
C LYS A 56 34.28 -43.24 27.33
N SER A 57 34.68 -42.28 26.48
CA SER A 57 35.40 -42.40 25.18
C SER A 57 34.61 -42.72 23.90
N PRO A 58 35.13 -42.44 22.69
CA PRO A 58 36.41 -41.80 22.34
C PRO A 58 36.31 -40.55 21.44
N ARG A 59 37.41 -39.80 21.39
CA ARG A 59 37.65 -38.65 20.51
C ARG A 59 37.89 -39.14 19.06
N LEU A 60 37.29 -38.45 18.10
CA LEU A 60 37.65 -38.51 16.67
C LEU A 60 38.21 -37.15 16.22
N PRO A 61 39.10 -37.12 15.21
CA PRO A 61 40.01 -36.01 14.98
C PRO A 61 39.35 -34.84 14.26
N CYS A 62 39.74 -33.62 14.64
CA CYS A 62 39.44 -32.41 13.89
C CYS A 62 40.11 -32.47 12.51
N SER A 63 39.32 -32.65 11.47
CA SER A 63 39.73 -32.36 10.10
C SER A 63 39.67 -30.85 9.88
N SER A 64 40.82 -30.24 9.67
CA SER A 64 40.97 -28.86 9.22
C SER A 64 40.35 -28.69 7.84
N SER A 65 39.09 -28.25 7.79
CA SER A 65 38.42 -27.86 6.55
C SER A 65 38.81 -26.44 6.17
N ASN A 66 39.39 -26.33 4.98
CA ASN A 66 39.71 -25.11 4.24
C ASN A 66 38.77 -23.94 4.57
N LEU A 67 39.38 -22.79 4.89
CA LEU A 67 38.74 -21.49 4.80
C LEU A 67 38.40 -21.23 3.33
N GLN A 68 37.26 -21.73 2.87
CA GLN A 68 36.54 -21.06 1.81
C GLN A 68 36.16 -19.70 2.37
N GLU A 69 36.62 -18.63 1.72
CA GLU A 69 36.06 -17.30 1.91
C GLU A 69 34.55 -17.41 1.65
N SER A 70 33.80 -17.51 2.74
CA SER A 70 32.37 -17.37 2.75
C SER A 70 32.06 -16.00 2.18
N LYS A 71 31.41 -15.93 1.01
CA LYS A 71 30.63 -14.75 0.64
C LYS A 71 29.84 -14.33 1.88
N PRO A 72 29.87 -13.06 2.31
CA PRO A 72 29.07 -12.63 3.45
C PRO A 72 27.64 -13.08 3.19
N SER A 73 27.07 -13.86 4.10
CA SER A 73 25.67 -14.26 4.00
C SER A 73 24.85 -12.98 3.99
N THR A 74 24.15 -12.71 2.88
CA THR A 74 23.30 -11.54 2.82
C THR A 74 22.04 -11.81 3.62
N ASP A 75 22.07 -11.44 4.91
CA ASP A 75 20.92 -11.56 5.81
C ASP A 75 19.79 -10.56 5.49
N LEU A 76 19.92 -9.77 4.42
CA LEU A 76 19.00 -8.72 4.03
C LEU A 76 18.63 -8.85 2.55
N GLY A 77 17.34 -8.87 2.25
CA GLY A 77 16.77 -8.72 0.91
C GLY A 77 15.93 -7.45 0.79
N LEU A 78 15.83 -6.89 -0.41
CA LEU A 78 15.15 -5.62 -0.66
C LEU A 78 13.99 -5.80 -1.64
N LEU A 79 12.78 -5.49 -1.20
CA LEU A 79 11.58 -5.49 -2.05
C LEU A 79 11.14 -4.04 -2.26
N LEU A 80 11.06 -3.60 -3.52
CA LEU A 80 10.78 -2.23 -3.92
C LEU A 80 9.44 -2.15 -4.66
N GLU A 81 8.51 -1.37 -4.12
CA GLU A 81 7.34 -0.95 -4.90
C GLU A 81 7.75 -0.03 -6.04
N VAL A 82 7.03 -0.09 -7.16
CA VAL A 82 7.26 0.86 -8.26
C VAL A 82 6.47 2.15 -8.04
N GLU A 83 5.15 2.02 -7.81
CA GLU A 83 4.28 3.19 -7.66
C GLU A 83 4.51 3.91 -6.34
N GLY A 84 4.75 5.22 -6.39
CA GLY A 84 4.98 6.04 -5.21
C GLY A 84 6.38 5.88 -4.60
N VAL A 85 7.13 4.83 -4.93
CA VAL A 85 8.47 4.56 -4.39
C VAL A 85 9.57 4.73 -5.44
N LEU A 86 9.57 4.01 -6.56
CA LEU A 86 10.54 4.27 -7.64
C LEU A 86 10.16 5.50 -8.48
N ALA A 87 8.85 5.71 -8.69
CA ALA A 87 8.34 6.86 -9.42
C ALA A 87 7.07 7.42 -8.77
N ASP A 88 6.91 8.74 -8.79
CA ASP A 88 5.71 9.40 -8.27
C ASP A 88 4.58 9.43 -9.32
N ILE A 89 3.99 8.26 -9.52
CA ILE A 89 2.92 8.04 -10.50
C ILE A 89 1.64 8.76 -10.08
N HIS A 90 1.43 9.02 -8.79
CA HIS A 90 0.29 9.82 -8.35
C HIS A 90 0.37 11.25 -8.90
N ARG A 91 1.56 11.87 -8.84
CA ARG A 91 1.78 13.22 -9.33
C ARG A 91 1.84 13.32 -10.85
N PHE A 92 2.61 12.43 -11.48
CA PHE A 92 2.93 12.52 -12.90
C PHE A 92 2.02 11.67 -13.80
N GLY A 93 1.30 10.69 -13.24
CA GLY A 93 0.40 9.80 -13.97
C GLY A 93 -1.07 10.00 -13.58
N ASN A 94 -1.47 9.58 -12.38
CA ASN A 94 -2.88 9.52 -11.98
C ASN A 94 -3.56 10.88 -12.01
N ARG A 95 -2.98 11.92 -11.41
CA ARG A 95 -3.57 13.26 -11.45
C ARG A 95 -3.67 13.81 -12.88
N GLN A 96 -2.62 13.64 -13.68
CA GLN A 96 -2.60 14.12 -15.06
C GLN A 96 -3.59 13.37 -15.94
N SER A 97 -3.76 12.06 -15.73
CA SER A 97 -4.73 11.26 -16.48
C SER A 97 -6.18 11.57 -16.11
N PHE A 98 -6.48 11.98 -14.87
CA PHE A 98 -7.77 12.58 -14.54
C PHE A 98 -7.97 13.88 -15.32
N ASN A 99 -6.99 14.80 -15.27
CA ASN A 99 -7.11 16.09 -15.93
C ASN A 99 -7.23 15.94 -17.45
N VAL A 100 -6.44 15.07 -18.07
CA VAL A 100 -6.46 14.84 -19.52
C VAL A 100 -7.67 14.01 -19.94
N GLY A 101 -7.91 12.86 -19.28
CA GLY A 101 -8.97 11.94 -19.64
C GLY A 101 -10.38 12.50 -19.41
N ALA A 102 -10.59 13.21 -18.31
CA ALA A 102 -11.90 13.80 -17.99
C ALA A 102 -12.15 15.11 -18.76
N ALA A 103 -11.16 16.01 -18.87
CA ALA A 103 -11.37 17.29 -19.55
C ALA A 103 -11.51 17.12 -21.07
N TYR A 104 -10.58 16.42 -21.74
CA TYR A 104 -10.55 16.40 -23.21
C TYR A 104 -11.60 15.50 -23.85
N LYS A 105 -11.98 14.37 -23.23
CA LYS A 105 -12.89 13.40 -23.86
C LYS A 105 -14.35 13.54 -23.41
N LEU A 106 -14.59 14.15 -22.25
CA LEU A 106 -15.93 14.29 -21.67
C LEU A 106 -16.37 15.75 -21.51
N GLY A 107 -15.53 16.72 -21.91
CA GLY A 107 -15.85 18.15 -21.82
C GLY A 107 -15.96 18.65 -20.37
N LEU A 108 -15.30 17.98 -19.43
CA LEU A 108 -15.32 18.34 -18.02
C LEU A 108 -14.19 19.33 -17.71
N ASP A 109 -14.32 20.57 -18.20
CA ASP A 109 -13.34 21.63 -17.96
C ASP A 109 -13.15 21.92 -16.45
N CYS A 110 -14.14 21.58 -15.63
CA CYS A 110 -14.06 21.67 -14.17
C CYS A 110 -13.12 20.63 -13.53
N ALA A 111 -12.75 19.57 -14.24
CA ALA A 111 -11.95 18.45 -13.71
C ALA A 111 -10.43 18.66 -13.80
N ASN A 112 -9.96 19.92 -13.91
CA ASN A 112 -8.53 20.23 -13.78
C ASN A 112 -8.12 20.25 -12.30
N TRP A 113 -7.87 19.08 -11.73
CA TRP A 113 -7.46 18.95 -10.35
C TRP A 113 -6.01 19.39 -10.15
N THR A 114 -5.84 20.47 -9.38
CA THR A 114 -4.54 20.86 -8.84
C THR A 114 -4.04 19.81 -7.84
N GLU A 115 -2.74 19.80 -7.57
CA GLU A 115 -2.12 18.86 -6.63
C GLU A 115 -2.80 18.87 -5.23
N PRO A 116 -3.11 20.03 -4.61
CA PRO A 116 -3.83 20.06 -3.35
C PRO A 116 -5.25 19.49 -3.41
N VAL A 117 -5.97 19.72 -4.51
CA VAL A 117 -7.35 19.22 -4.71
C VAL A 117 -7.34 17.70 -4.85
N TYR A 118 -6.46 17.17 -5.69
CA TYR A 118 -6.32 15.73 -5.89
C TYR A 118 -5.91 15.02 -4.58
N ALA A 119 -4.95 15.57 -3.85
CA ALA A 119 -4.51 15.01 -2.56
C ALA A 119 -5.63 15.02 -1.50
N ASP A 120 -6.47 16.06 -1.45
CA ASP A 120 -7.62 16.13 -0.54
C ASP A 120 -8.71 15.11 -0.91
N LEU A 121 -9.03 14.97 -2.21
CA LEU A 121 -9.98 13.98 -2.71
C LEU A 121 -9.50 12.56 -2.42
N MET A 122 -8.26 12.23 -2.77
CA MET A 122 -7.66 10.92 -2.48
C MET A 122 -7.72 10.57 -1.00
N ARG A 123 -7.37 11.51 -0.12
CA ARG A 123 -7.43 11.29 1.34
C ARG A 123 -8.85 11.01 1.81
N LYS A 124 -9.83 11.82 1.40
CA LYS A 124 -11.23 11.68 1.82
C LYS A 124 -11.90 10.45 1.24
N ALA A 125 -11.48 10.03 0.05
CA ALA A 125 -11.98 8.84 -0.61
C ALA A 125 -11.28 7.55 -0.17
N GLY A 126 -10.20 7.63 0.61
CA GLY A 126 -9.39 6.45 0.95
C GLY A 126 -8.71 5.82 -0.26
N GLY A 127 -8.43 6.60 -1.30
CA GLY A 127 -7.87 6.11 -2.57
C GLY A 127 -8.88 5.49 -3.54
N ASP A 128 -10.17 5.43 -3.17
CA ASP A 128 -11.23 4.95 -4.06
C ASP A 128 -11.57 6.00 -5.14
N GLU A 129 -11.36 5.63 -6.41
CA GLU A 129 -11.51 6.56 -7.53
C GLU A 129 -12.96 6.95 -7.80
N ASP A 130 -13.91 6.02 -7.60
CA ASP A 130 -15.34 6.29 -7.75
C ASP A 130 -15.81 7.25 -6.66
N ARG A 131 -15.39 7.04 -5.41
CA ARG A 131 -15.67 7.92 -4.28
C ARG A 131 -15.04 9.29 -4.44
N MET A 132 -13.86 9.40 -5.06
CA MET A 132 -13.28 10.71 -5.42
C MET A 132 -14.20 11.48 -6.37
N LEU A 133 -14.73 10.82 -7.42
CA LEU A 133 -15.65 11.45 -8.36
C LEU A 133 -16.95 11.87 -7.66
N VAL A 134 -17.52 11.01 -6.82
CA VAL A 134 -18.73 11.34 -6.03
C VAL A 134 -18.49 12.55 -5.13
N LEU A 135 -17.39 12.58 -4.37
CA LEU A 135 -17.04 13.69 -3.49
C LEU A 135 -16.85 15.01 -4.27
N PHE A 136 -16.20 14.92 -5.43
CA PHE A 136 -15.96 16.06 -6.29
C PHE A 136 -17.28 16.62 -6.84
N PHE A 137 -18.10 15.81 -7.51
CA PHE A 137 -19.36 16.26 -8.13
C PHE A 137 -20.42 16.65 -7.10
N ASN A 138 -20.46 16.03 -5.92
CA ASN A 138 -21.34 16.49 -4.84
C ASN A 138 -20.95 17.88 -4.32
N ARG A 139 -19.68 18.26 -4.42
CA ARG A 139 -19.19 19.57 -3.96
C ARG A 139 -19.34 20.65 -5.02
N ILE A 140 -19.02 20.36 -6.28
CA ILE A 140 -19.02 21.34 -7.37
C ILE A 140 -20.32 21.37 -8.19
N GLY A 141 -21.17 20.35 -8.02
CA GLY A 141 -22.36 20.13 -8.84
C GLY A 141 -22.14 19.04 -9.90
N TRP A 142 -23.15 18.21 -10.10
CA TRP A 142 -23.19 17.26 -11.21
C TRP A 142 -23.53 17.98 -12.52
N PRO A 143 -23.07 17.48 -13.69
CA PRO A 143 -23.44 18.06 -14.98
C PRO A 143 -24.97 18.13 -15.13
N THR A 144 -25.50 19.29 -15.52
CA THR A 144 -26.95 19.54 -15.58
C THR A 144 -27.67 18.64 -16.59
N SER A 145 -26.96 18.22 -17.65
CA SER A 145 -27.47 17.31 -18.67
C SER A 145 -27.41 15.83 -18.28
N LEU A 146 -26.91 15.48 -17.09
CA LEU A 146 -26.75 14.10 -16.63
C LEU A 146 -27.92 13.68 -15.73
N PRO A 147 -28.80 12.77 -16.18
CA PRO A 147 -29.87 12.22 -15.35
C PRO A 147 -29.32 11.46 -14.13
N THR A 148 -30.04 11.49 -13.01
CA THR A 148 -29.64 10.77 -11.78
C THR A 148 -29.43 9.28 -12.01
N SER A 149 -30.24 8.65 -12.87
CA SER A 149 -30.14 7.23 -13.24
C SER A 149 -28.86 6.89 -14.00
N GLU A 150 -28.19 7.87 -14.61
CA GLU A 150 -27.00 7.64 -15.45
C GLU A 150 -25.68 7.98 -14.76
N LYS A 151 -25.73 8.49 -13.52
CA LYS A 151 -24.53 8.89 -12.77
C LYS A 151 -23.48 7.79 -12.67
N GLU A 152 -23.91 6.55 -12.42
CA GLU A 152 -23.01 5.40 -12.30
C GLU A 152 -22.32 5.08 -13.64
N SER A 153 -23.09 5.05 -14.74
CA SER A 153 -22.55 4.82 -16.09
C SER A 153 -21.55 5.92 -16.48
N PHE A 154 -21.87 7.17 -16.17
CA PHE A 154 -20.99 8.31 -16.37
C PHE A 154 -19.67 8.17 -15.60
N MET A 155 -19.71 7.83 -14.31
CA MET A 155 -18.49 7.62 -13.51
C MET A 155 -17.63 6.49 -14.08
N LYS A 156 -18.24 5.35 -14.45
CA LYS A 156 -17.52 4.24 -15.11
C LYS A 156 -16.84 4.68 -16.41
N ASN A 157 -17.51 5.53 -17.20
CA ASN A 157 -16.92 6.10 -18.41
C ASN A 157 -15.73 7.04 -18.08
N VAL A 158 -15.84 7.90 -17.07
CA VAL A 158 -14.74 8.76 -16.60
C VAL A 158 -13.53 7.92 -16.19
N ILE A 159 -13.72 6.91 -15.34
CA ILE A 159 -12.64 6.02 -14.88
C ILE A 159 -12.01 5.25 -16.05
N ARG A 160 -12.83 4.79 -17.01
CA ARG A 160 -12.34 4.12 -18.22
C ARG A 160 -11.46 5.03 -19.07
N GLU A 161 -11.91 6.26 -19.35
CA GLU A 161 -11.13 7.20 -20.15
C GLU A 161 -9.88 7.71 -19.41
N LYS A 162 -9.97 7.92 -18.09
CA LYS A 162 -8.80 8.18 -17.24
C LYS A 162 -7.78 7.04 -17.32
N ARG A 163 -8.23 5.78 -17.29
CA ARG A 163 -7.32 4.62 -17.40
C ARG A 163 -6.59 4.62 -18.75
N LYS A 164 -7.30 4.85 -19.86
CA LYS A 164 -6.67 4.97 -21.18
C LYS A 164 -5.65 6.11 -21.23
N ALA A 165 -6.02 7.28 -20.71
CA ALA A 165 -5.10 8.42 -20.63
C ALA A 165 -3.86 8.11 -19.76
N LEU A 166 -4.01 7.39 -18.65
CA LEU A 166 -2.88 6.96 -17.83
C LEU A 166 -1.95 6.03 -18.61
N GLU A 167 -2.51 5.08 -19.37
CA GLU A 167 -1.72 4.16 -20.18
C GLU A 167 -0.96 4.88 -21.31
N GLU A 168 -1.62 5.83 -21.97
CA GLU A 168 -1.01 6.71 -22.97
C GLU A 168 0.12 7.53 -22.35
N ILE A 169 -0.12 8.16 -21.19
CA ILE A 169 0.91 8.90 -20.44
C ILE A 169 2.06 7.97 -20.07
N VAL A 170 1.82 6.82 -19.46
CA VAL A 170 2.88 5.88 -19.05
C VAL A 170 3.70 5.39 -20.25
N THR A 171 3.07 5.20 -21.40
CA THR A 171 3.72 4.70 -22.62
C THR A 171 4.50 5.81 -23.35
N SER A 172 3.96 7.03 -23.40
CA SER A 172 4.55 8.17 -24.12
C SER A 172 5.47 9.02 -23.26
N SER A 173 5.26 9.02 -21.94
CA SER A 173 5.98 9.89 -21.02
C SER A 173 7.19 9.19 -20.43
N ASN A 174 8.23 9.99 -20.28
CA ASN A 174 9.46 9.65 -19.60
C ASN A 174 9.24 9.76 -18.08
N LEU A 175 8.39 8.92 -17.46
CA LEU A 175 8.04 8.95 -16.02
C LEU A 175 9.28 9.04 -15.11
N PRO A 176 9.62 10.19 -14.51
CA PRO A 176 10.90 10.36 -13.83
C PRO A 176 11.05 9.37 -12.67
N LEU A 177 12.22 8.74 -12.58
CA LEU A 177 12.62 8.07 -11.35
C LEU A 177 12.70 9.12 -10.24
N ARG A 178 12.38 8.71 -9.01
CA ARG A 178 12.59 9.57 -7.86
C ARG A 178 14.09 9.81 -7.66
N PRO A 179 14.48 11.03 -7.26
CA PRO A 179 15.89 11.34 -7.01
C PRO A 179 16.52 10.33 -6.04
N GLY A 180 17.71 9.83 -6.39
CA GLY A 180 18.50 8.91 -5.58
C GLY A 180 18.13 7.42 -5.73
N VAL A 181 17.09 7.06 -6.48
CA VAL A 181 16.71 5.65 -6.73
C VAL A 181 17.86 4.86 -7.34
N GLU A 182 18.50 5.40 -8.37
CA GLU A 182 19.58 4.73 -9.09
C GLU A 182 20.76 4.43 -8.16
N ASN A 183 21.26 5.45 -7.45
CA ASN A 183 22.34 5.30 -6.49
C ASN A 183 21.98 4.31 -5.38
N PHE A 184 20.75 4.34 -4.87
CA PHE A 184 20.30 3.42 -3.83
C PHE A 184 20.28 1.96 -4.31
N ILE A 185 19.87 1.72 -5.55
CA ILE A 185 19.92 0.39 -6.18
C ILE A 185 21.38 -0.02 -6.39
N ASP A 186 22.23 0.87 -6.89
CA ASP A 186 23.65 0.59 -7.12
C ASP A 186 24.37 0.24 -5.82
N ASP A 187 24.11 0.97 -4.75
CA ASP A 187 24.62 0.69 -3.41
C ASP A 187 24.19 -0.73 -2.97
N ALA A 188 22.91 -1.07 -3.13
CA ALA A 188 22.38 -2.39 -2.76
C ALA A 188 23.08 -3.52 -3.53
N LEU A 189 23.20 -3.34 -4.85
CA LEU A 189 23.83 -4.31 -5.73
C LEU A 189 25.33 -4.45 -5.45
N SER A 190 26.03 -3.35 -5.14
CA SER A 190 27.45 -3.36 -4.79
C SER A 190 27.72 -4.09 -3.47
N GLU A 191 26.78 -4.03 -2.53
CA GLU A 191 26.81 -4.74 -1.26
C GLU A 191 26.27 -6.18 -1.34
N GLY A 192 25.91 -6.66 -2.53
CA GLY A 192 25.38 -8.00 -2.75
C GLY A 192 23.97 -8.24 -2.19
N VAL A 193 23.22 -7.17 -1.89
CA VAL A 193 21.82 -7.24 -1.44
C VAL A 193 20.92 -7.59 -2.63
N PRO A 194 20.17 -8.70 -2.59
CA PRO A 194 19.25 -9.04 -3.65
C PRO A 194 18.09 -8.03 -3.69
N VAL A 195 17.78 -7.53 -4.89
CA VAL A 195 16.76 -6.51 -5.12
C VAL A 195 15.61 -7.06 -5.97
N MET A 196 14.39 -6.89 -5.48
CA MET A 196 13.15 -7.33 -6.09
C MET A 196 12.29 -6.12 -6.41
N MET A 197 11.82 -6.01 -7.65
CA MET A 197 10.88 -4.97 -8.06
C MET A 197 9.47 -5.55 -8.10
N LEU A 198 8.56 -5.00 -7.31
CA LEU A 198 7.19 -5.49 -7.17
C LEU A 198 6.24 -4.77 -8.12
N ILE A 199 5.62 -5.52 -9.05
CA ILE A 199 4.66 -4.97 -10.01
C ILE A 199 3.32 -5.71 -10.04
N ALA A 200 3.24 -6.91 -9.45
CA ALA A 200 2.12 -7.84 -9.61
C ALA A 200 0.76 -7.35 -9.05
N TYR A 201 0.75 -6.52 -8.01
CA TYR A 201 -0.49 -5.95 -7.45
C TYR A 201 -0.79 -4.51 -7.88
N SER A 202 0.03 -3.93 -8.76
CA SER A 202 -0.33 -2.68 -9.41
C SER A 202 -1.30 -2.97 -10.56
N ARG A 203 -2.39 -2.19 -10.65
CA ARG A 203 -3.36 -2.28 -11.76
C ARG A 203 -2.71 -2.03 -13.13
N ASN A 204 -1.64 -1.24 -13.17
CA ASN A 204 -0.92 -0.86 -14.39
C ASN A 204 0.55 -1.29 -14.35
N GLY A 205 0.88 -2.27 -13.49
CA GLY A 205 2.25 -2.66 -13.15
C GLY A 205 3.09 -2.98 -14.38
N ASP A 206 2.57 -3.81 -15.29
CA ASP A 206 3.29 -4.22 -16.51
C ASP A 206 3.54 -3.07 -17.50
N LYS A 207 2.69 -2.06 -17.51
CA LYS A 207 2.84 -0.89 -18.39
C LYS A 207 3.82 0.10 -17.80
N ILE A 208 3.66 0.38 -16.50
CA ILE A 208 4.53 1.27 -15.73
C ILE A 208 5.95 0.73 -15.68
N SER A 209 6.09 -0.57 -15.46
CA SER A 209 7.40 -1.22 -15.32
C SER A 209 8.26 -1.00 -16.55
N ARG A 210 7.71 -1.04 -17.78
CA ARG A 210 8.49 -0.80 -19.01
C ARG A 210 9.20 0.54 -19.02
N SER A 211 8.51 1.62 -18.65
CA SER A 211 9.12 2.97 -18.58
C SER A 211 10.21 3.05 -17.50
N ILE A 212 10.00 2.38 -16.38
CA ILE A 212 10.95 2.34 -15.26
C ILE A 212 12.17 1.47 -15.57
N ILE A 213 11.96 0.34 -16.24
CA ILE A 213 12.99 -0.60 -16.71
C ILE A 213 13.93 0.11 -17.68
N ASP A 214 13.37 0.84 -18.65
CA ASP A 214 14.16 1.61 -19.62
C ASP A 214 15.06 2.64 -18.92
N LYS A 215 14.51 3.38 -17.94
CA LYS A 215 15.26 4.39 -17.17
C LYS A 215 16.34 3.83 -16.27
N LEU A 216 16.09 2.69 -15.63
CA LEU A 216 17.10 2.06 -14.78
C LEU A 216 18.28 1.52 -15.59
N GLY A 217 18.05 1.26 -16.88
CA GLY A 217 19.05 0.75 -17.81
C GLY A 217 19.23 -0.77 -17.69
N HIS A 218 19.68 -1.38 -18.79
CA HIS A 218 19.84 -2.83 -18.90
C HIS A 218 20.79 -3.41 -17.85
N ASP A 219 21.86 -2.68 -17.48
CA ASP A 219 22.85 -3.14 -16.52
C ASP A 219 22.25 -3.41 -15.13
N ARG A 220 21.38 -2.52 -14.64
CA ARG A 220 20.70 -2.71 -13.35
C ARG A 220 19.61 -3.76 -13.46
N ILE A 221 18.82 -3.71 -14.53
CA ILE A 221 17.69 -4.62 -14.72
C ILE A 221 18.15 -6.08 -14.85
N SER A 222 19.32 -6.34 -15.44
CA SER A 222 19.89 -7.69 -15.48
C SER A 222 20.18 -8.29 -14.10
N LYS A 223 20.28 -7.45 -13.06
CA LYS A 223 20.61 -7.83 -11.68
C LYS A 223 19.42 -7.73 -10.73
N ILE A 224 18.30 -7.15 -11.16
CA ILE A 224 17.08 -6.98 -10.36
C ILE A 224 16.06 -8.03 -10.79
N LYS A 225 15.45 -8.73 -9.85
CA LYS A 225 14.34 -9.64 -10.17
C LYS A 225 13.01 -8.88 -10.15
N ILE A 226 12.30 -8.88 -11.28
CA ILE A 226 10.95 -8.33 -11.35
C ILE A 226 9.96 -9.41 -10.90
N ILE A 227 9.03 -9.03 -10.02
CA ILE A 227 7.96 -9.87 -9.48
C ILE A 227 6.64 -9.39 -10.07
N GLY A 228 6.30 -9.96 -11.23
CA GLY A 228 5.05 -9.77 -11.93
C GLY A 228 4.03 -10.85 -11.61
N LYS A 229 2.88 -10.79 -12.30
CA LYS A 229 1.78 -11.73 -12.07
C LYS A 229 2.22 -13.19 -12.28
N GLU A 230 3.03 -13.44 -13.31
CA GLU A 230 3.54 -14.78 -13.63
C GLU A 230 4.47 -15.31 -12.54
N GLU A 231 5.39 -14.49 -12.03
CA GLU A 231 6.25 -14.87 -10.89
C GLU A 231 5.43 -15.18 -9.64
N VAL A 232 4.40 -14.37 -9.37
CA VAL A 232 3.54 -14.61 -8.19
C VAL A 232 2.78 -15.91 -8.35
N GLU A 233 2.16 -16.15 -9.50
CA GLU A 233 1.44 -17.41 -9.78
C GLU A 233 2.35 -18.64 -9.78
N GLY A 234 3.61 -18.48 -10.22
CA GLY A 234 4.62 -19.53 -10.23
C GLY A 234 5.26 -19.82 -8.86
N SER A 235 5.17 -18.89 -7.90
CA SER A 235 5.72 -19.06 -6.54
C SER A 235 5.02 -20.17 -5.76
N PHE A 236 5.69 -20.74 -4.75
CA PHE A 236 5.11 -21.78 -3.88
C PHE A 236 3.80 -21.31 -3.24
N TYR A 237 3.77 -20.08 -2.72
CA TYR A 237 2.57 -19.53 -2.10
C TYR A 237 1.48 -19.23 -3.12
N GLY A 238 1.84 -18.72 -4.31
CA GLY A 238 0.88 -18.47 -5.38
C GLY A 238 0.20 -19.73 -5.89
N GLN A 239 0.96 -20.82 -6.05
CA GLN A 239 0.38 -22.11 -6.43
C GLN A 239 -0.62 -22.63 -5.38
N LEU A 240 -0.34 -22.42 -4.10
CA LEU A 240 -1.19 -22.84 -2.99
C LEU A 240 -2.47 -22.00 -2.85
N VAL A 241 -2.35 -20.67 -2.96
CA VAL A 241 -3.45 -19.72 -2.65
C VAL A 241 -4.23 -19.28 -3.89
N LEU A 242 -3.55 -19.16 -5.04
CA LEU A 242 -4.18 -18.78 -6.30
C LEU A 242 -4.58 -20.00 -7.15
N GLY A 243 -4.30 -21.23 -6.68
CA GLY A 243 -4.89 -22.46 -7.21
C GLY A 243 -4.35 -22.93 -8.56
N LYS A 244 -3.32 -22.30 -9.14
CA LYS A 244 -2.77 -22.68 -10.45
C LYS A 244 -1.86 -23.93 -10.45
N GLY A 245 -1.56 -24.49 -9.28
CA GLY A 245 -0.64 -25.63 -9.13
C GLY A 245 -1.23 -27.02 -9.40
N VAL A 246 -2.55 -27.15 -9.54
CA VAL A 246 -3.20 -28.43 -9.88
C VAL A 246 -4.25 -28.18 -10.95
N SER A 247 -4.10 -28.85 -12.10
CA SER A 247 -5.09 -28.89 -13.17
C SER A 247 -6.48 -29.23 -12.58
N SER A 248 -7.44 -28.29 -12.62
CA SER A 248 -8.72 -28.50 -13.29
C SER A 248 -9.51 -27.17 -13.37
N THR A 249 -10.03 -26.86 -14.56
CA THR A 249 -10.92 -25.72 -14.81
C THR A 249 -12.22 -25.77 -14.00
N LEU A 250 -12.54 -26.93 -13.43
CA LEU A 250 -13.77 -27.22 -12.70
C LEU A 250 -13.60 -26.95 -11.19
N ASP A 251 -12.46 -27.32 -10.62
CA ASP A 251 -12.11 -26.96 -9.24
C ASP A 251 -11.89 -25.45 -9.11
N GLU A 252 -11.34 -24.79 -10.14
CA GLU A 252 -11.18 -23.33 -10.15
C GLU A 252 -12.53 -22.59 -10.17
N GLN A 253 -13.54 -23.14 -10.88
CA GLN A 253 -14.91 -22.64 -10.86
C GLN A 253 -15.58 -22.90 -9.51
N LEU A 254 -15.40 -24.09 -8.93
CA LEU A 254 -15.94 -24.44 -7.62
C LEU A 254 -15.35 -23.58 -6.50
N VAL A 255 -14.04 -23.32 -6.53
CA VAL A 255 -13.36 -22.45 -5.55
C VAL A 255 -13.87 -21.01 -5.69
N LYS A 256 -14.04 -20.49 -6.91
CA LYS A 256 -14.62 -19.15 -7.13
C LYS A 256 -16.06 -19.06 -6.63
N GLU A 257 -16.91 -20.03 -6.94
CA GLU A 257 -18.30 -20.04 -6.48
C GLU A 257 -18.39 -20.24 -4.96
N ALA A 258 -17.51 -21.07 -4.37
CA ALA A 258 -17.42 -21.23 -2.92
C ALA A 258 -16.96 -19.93 -2.23
N GLN A 259 -15.93 -19.25 -2.74
CA GLN A 259 -15.48 -17.96 -2.22
C GLN A 259 -16.58 -16.90 -2.32
N LYS A 260 -17.30 -16.86 -3.45
CA LYS A 260 -18.45 -15.97 -3.66
C LYS A 260 -19.58 -16.27 -2.68
N ALA A 261 -19.93 -17.55 -2.47
CA ALA A 261 -20.94 -17.96 -1.49
C ALA A 261 -20.55 -17.57 -0.06
N VAL A 262 -19.30 -17.80 0.32
CA VAL A 262 -18.77 -17.39 1.63
C VAL A 262 -18.80 -15.87 1.79
N SER A 263 -18.44 -15.11 0.74
CA SER A 263 -18.50 -13.65 0.76
C SER A 263 -19.93 -13.14 0.93
N MET A 264 -20.90 -13.72 0.22
CA MET A 264 -22.31 -13.36 0.37
C MET A 264 -22.83 -13.64 1.78
N GLU A 265 -22.47 -14.78 2.38
CA GLU A 265 -22.92 -15.11 3.73
C GLU A 265 -22.26 -14.22 4.80
N LYS A 266 -20.97 -13.90 4.64
CA LYS A 266 -20.28 -12.90 5.48
C LYS A 266 -20.98 -11.55 5.41
N GLN A 267 -21.36 -11.11 4.20
CA GLN A 267 -22.10 -9.88 3.98
C GLN A 267 -23.48 -9.91 4.65
N ARG A 268 -24.21 -11.03 4.54
CA ARG A 268 -25.52 -11.20 5.19
C ARG A 268 -25.43 -11.07 6.72
N ILE A 269 -24.47 -11.75 7.33
CA ILE A 269 -24.24 -11.70 8.78
C ILE A 269 -23.83 -10.28 9.20
N ALA A 270 -22.95 -9.65 8.43
CA ALA A 270 -22.52 -8.29 8.65
C ALA A 270 -23.69 -7.28 8.62
N GLU A 271 -24.59 -7.38 7.64
CA GLU A 271 -25.80 -6.54 7.53
C GLU A 271 -26.77 -6.79 8.69
N GLU A 272 -26.94 -8.04 9.11
CA GLU A 272 -27.77 -8.43 10.25
C GLU A 272 -27.24 -7.81 11.56
N VAL A 273 -25.92 -7.90 11.79
CA VAL A 273 -25.25 -7.28 12.94
C VAL A 273 -25.34 -5.76 12.89
N ALA A 274 -25.14 -5.15 11.72
CA ALA A 274 -25.25 -3.71 11.51
C ALA A 274 -26.67 -3.19 11.81
N ALA A 275 -27.70 -3.92 11.38
CA ALA A 275 -29.10 -3.61 11.65
C ALA A 275 -29.42 -3.67 13.15
N ILE A 276 -28.93 -4.70 13.86
CA ILE A 276 -29.09 -4.85 15.32
C ILE A 276 -28.42 -3.68 16.05
N LEU A 277 -27.22 -3.29 15.61
CA LEU A 277 -26.43 -2.24 16.25
C LEU A 277 -26.84 -0.82 15.80
N LYS A 278 -27.81 -0.68 14.87
CA LYS A 278 -28.19 0.60 14.23
C LYS A 278 -26.99 1.35 13.65
N LEU A 279 -25.98 0.62 13.20
CA LEU A 279 -24.79 1.17 12.56
C LEU A 279 -24.95 1.02 11.05
N THR A 280 -24.61 2.06 10.30
CA THR A 280 -24.34 1.92 8.88
C THR A 280 -22.91 1.41 8.78
N VAL A 281 -22.74 0.14 8.41
CA VAL A 281 -21.41 -0.45 8.30
C VAL A 281 -21.21 -0.90 6.87
N ASP A 282 -20.23 -0.30 6.21
CA ASP A 282 -19.68 -0.76 4.94
C ASP A 282 -18.74 -1.92 5.27
N ILE A 283 -19.30 -3.14 5.43
CA ILE A 283 -18.53 -4.32 5.88
C ILE A 283 -18.03 -5.08 4.66
N ASP A 284 -17.08 -4.49 3.95
CA ASP A 284 -16.17 -5.33 3.18
C ASP A 284 -15.04 -5.77 4.12
N THR A 285 -15.30 -6.82 4.92
CA THR A 285 -14.29 -7.49 5.76
C THR A 285 -13.59 -8.63 5.02
N SER A 286 -13.94 -8.86 3.76
CA SER A 286 -13.08 -9.64 2.89
C SER A 286 -11.81 -8.82 2.66
N PRO A 287 -10.60 -9.38 2.81
CA PRO A 287 -9.44 -8.73 2.24
C PRO A 287 -9.78 -8.52 0.76
N SER A 288 -9.85 -7.26 0.32
CA SER A 288 -10.11 -6.96 -1.09
C SER A 288 -9.21 -7.86 -1.94
N GLU A 289 -9.63 -8.30 -3.12
CA GLU A 289 -8.77 -9.13 -3.99
C GLU A 289 -7.35 -8.58 -4.14
N ASN A 290 -7.20 -7.26 -3.98
CA ASN A 290 -5.93 -6.56 -3.96
C ASN A 290 -5.04 -6.91 -2.74
N PHE A 291 -5.60 -7.09 -1.55
CA PHE A 291 -4.84 -7.43 -0.35
C PHE A 291 -4.23 -8.84 -0.42
N GLU A 292 -4.99 -9.84 -0.88
CA GLU A 292 -4.43 -11.20 -1.10
C GLU A 292 -3.34 -11.19 -2.18
N LYS A 293 -3.52 -10.39 -3.25
CA LYS A 293 -2.47 -10.17 -4.26
C LYS A 293 -1.21 -9.55 -3.65
N ILE A 294 -1.34 -8.57 -2.74
CA ILE A 294 -0.20 -7.98 -2.03
C ILE A 294 0.52 -9.05 -1.21
N VAL A 295 -0.19 -9.81 -0.38
CA VAL A 295 0.40 -10.86 0.47
C VAL A 295 1.13 -11.91 -0.39
N ALA A 296 0.50 -12.36 -1.48
CA ALA A 296 1.11 -13.32 -2.40
C ALA A 296 2.36 -12.76 -3.07
N THR A 297 2.33 -11.48 -3.48
CA THR A 297 3.47 -10.82 -4.12
C THR A 297 4.65 -10.66 -3.17
N LEU A 298 4.40 -10.28 -1.91
CA LEU A 298 5.46 -10.13 -0.91
C LEU A 298 6.11 -11.48 -0.58
N ARG A 299 5.30 -12.55 -0.46
CA ARG A 299 5.82 -13.91 -0.24
C ARG A 299 6.64 -14.40 -1.44
N ALA A 300 6.14 -14.20 -2.65
CA ALA A 300 6.88 -14.52 -3.88
C ALA A 300 8.20 -13.73 -3.94
N GLY A 301 8.18 -12.44 -3.63
CA GLY A 301 9.40 -11.62 -3.60
C GLY A 301 10.46 -12.14 -2.63
N ALA A 302 10.06 -12.57 -1.43
CA ALA A 302 10.98 -13.20 -0.48
C ALA A 302 11.51 -14.57 -0.97
N GLU A 303 10.64 -15.38 -1.59
CA GLU A 303 11.03 -16.66 -2.19
C GLU A 303 12.09 -16.47 -3.29
N TYR A 304 11.85 -15.54 -4.23
CA TYR A 304 12.82 -15.21 -5.28
C TYR A 304 14.10 -14.55 -4.74
N ALA A 305 14.05 -13.94 -3.55
CA ALA A 305 15.24 -13.45 -2.85
C ALA A 305 16.06 -14.59 -2.22
N GLY A 306 15.48 -15.79 -2.09
CA GLY A 306 16.10 -16.90 -1.36
C GLY A 306 16.21 -16.63 0.14
N LEU A 307 15.36 -15.76 0.68
CA LEU A 307 15.42 -15.31 2.07
C LEU A 307 14.07 -15.47 2.78
N PRO A 308 14.06 -15.77 4.10
CA PRO A 308 12.86 -15.66 4.91
C PRO A 308 12.27 -14.25 4.83
N ALA A 309 10.94 -14.12 4.83
CA ALA A 309 10.30 -12.81 4.69
C ALA A 309 10.70 -11.79 5.78
N GLN A 310 11.00 -12.26 7.00
CA GLN A 310 11.53 -11.44 8.10
C GLN A 310 12.92 -10.83 7.84
N ASN A 311 13.68 -11.41 6.91
CA ASN A 311 15.00 -10.93 6.47
C ASN A 311 14.88 -10.03 5.23
N CYS A 312 13.68 -9.87 4.68
CA CYS A 312 13.41 -8.95 3.58
C CYS A 312 12.84 -7.65 4.14
N VAL A 313 13.26 -6.51 3.60
CA VAL A 313 12.66 -5.21 3.90
C VAL A 313 11.87 -4.74 2.70
N LEU A 314 10.59 -4.45 2.91
CA LEU A 314 9.73 -3.79 1.94
C LEU A 314 9.92 -2.28 2.00
N ILE A 315 10.21 -1.66 0.87
CA ILE A 315 10.10 -0.20 0.68
C ILE A 315 8.80 0.09 -0.05
N ALA A 316 7.84 0.67 0.65
CA ALA A 316 6.49 0.90 0.17
C ALA A 316 6.01 2.34 0.36
N GLY A 317 5.00 2.73 -0.42
CA GLY A 317 4.38 4.06 -0.37
C GLY A 317 2.93 4.06 0.14
N SER A 318 2.30 2.90 0.30
CA SER A 318 0.85 2.78 0.57
C SER A 318 0.52 2.04 1.88
N GLN A 319 -0.65 2.38 2.47
CA GLN A 319 -1.12 1.73 3.70
C GLN A 319 -1.42 0.23 3.50
N SER A 320 -2.01 -0.14 2.36
CA SER A 320 -2.32 -1.54 2.05
C SER A 320 -1.07 -2.42 1.99
N SER A 321 0.04 -1.88 1.50
CA SER A 321 1.32 -2.59 1.42
C SER A 321 1.94 -2.83 2.78
N ILE A 322 1.81 -1.85 3.69
CA ILE A 322 2.29 -1.98 5.08
C ILE A 322 1.50 -3.08 5.81
N LEU A 323 0.18 -3.09 5.67
CA LEU A 323 -0.68 -4.14 6.24
C LEU A 323 -0.35 -5.52 5.65
N GLY A 324 -0.07 -5.58 4.34
CA GLY A 324 0.39 -6.80 3.69
C GLY A 324 1.74 -7.28 4.23
N ALA A 325 2.69 -6.37 4.45
CA ALA A 325 3.99 -6.69 5.02
C ALA A 325 3.88 -7.19 6.45
N GLU A 326 3.06 -6.53 7.27
CA GLU A 326 2.74 -6.98 8.64
C GLU A 326 2.14 -8.40 8.63
N ARG A 327 1.21 -8.69 7.71
CA ARG A 327 0.60 -10.02 7.56
C ARG A 327 1.62 -11.11 7.21
N VAL A 328 2.69 -10.76 6.50
CA VAL A 328 3.77 -11.65 6.09
C VAL A 328 4.90 -11.72 7.13
N GLY A 329 4.92 -10.83 8.12
CA GLY A 329 6.02 -10.69 9.08
C GLY A 329 7.26 -10.04 8.46
N MET A 330 7.07 -9.22 7.42
CA MET A 330 8.13 -8.53 6.68
C MET A 330 8.25 -7.09 7.19
N PRO A 331 9.44 -6.66 7.65
CA PRO A 331 9.69 -5.26 7.97
C PRO A 331 9.36 -4.32 6.80
N CYS A 332 8.62 -3.26 7.08
CA CYS A 332 8.28 -2.24 6.09
C CYS A 332 8.87 -0.89 6.47
N VAL A 333 9.58 -0.27 5.53
CA VAL A 333 9.99 1.12 5.57
C VAL A 333 9.15 1.89 4.57
N VAL A 334 8.50 2.96 5.03
CA VAL A 334 7.69 3.79 4.17
C VAL A 334 8.52 4.89 3.56
N LEU A 335 8.38 5.06 2.25
CA LEU A 335 8.90 6.20 1.54
C LEU A 335 7.75 7.10 1.09
N ARG A 336 7.60 8.27 1.72
CA ARG A 336 6.51 9.19 1.39
C ARG A 336 6.65 9.68 -0.05
N SER A 337 5.52 9.74 -0.74
CA SER A 337 5.36 10.37 -2.06
C SER A 337 4.61 11.69 -1.90
N SER A 338 4.39 12.43 -3.00
CA SER A 338 3.51 13.60 -2.98
C SER A 338 2.12 13.29 -2.41
N LEU A 339 1.60 12.09 -2.67
CA LEU A 339 0.30 11.63 -2.16
C LEU A 339 0.32 11.40 -0.65
N THR A 340 1.40 10.79 -0.15
CA THR A 340 1.49 10.30 1.24
C THR A 340 2.30 11.21 2.16
N ALA A 341 2.68 12.40 1.71
CA ALA A 341 3.45 13.38 2.48
C ALA A 341 2.85 13.71 3.86
N ARG A 342 1.52 13.68 4.00
CA ARG A 342 0.79 13.98 5.25
C ARG A 342 0.14 12.76 5.90
N ALA A 343 0.41 11.56 5.40
CA ALA A 343 -0.16 10.33 5.97
C ALA A 343 0.64 9.87 7.20
N GLU A 344 -0.06 9.24 8.14
CA GLU A 344 0.56 8.56 9.29
C GLU A 344 0.68 7.07 9.01
N PHE A 345 1.83 6.50 9.34
CA PHE A 345 2.15 5.09 9.08
C PHE A 345 2.62 4.39 10.37
N ARG A 346 1.67 4.08 11.27
CA ARG A 346 2.00 3.60 12.62
C ARG A 346 2.65 2.22 12.64
N GLN A 347 2.32 1.37 11.67
CA GLN A 347 2.85 0.01 11.55
C GLN A 347 4.19 -0.05 10.80
N ALA A 348 4.62 1.05 10.17
CA ALA A 348 5.91 1.10 9.49
C ALA A 348 7.05 1.17 10.52
N LYS A 349 8.12 0.42 10.28
CA LYS A 349 9.30 0.45 11.18
C LYS A 349 10.10 1.76 11.03
N ALA A 350 9.98 2.43 9.89
CA ALA A 350 10.50 3.77 9.66
C ALA A 350 9.71 4.47 8.54
N VAL A 351 9.71 5.81 8.55
CA VAL A 351 9.13 6.65 7.50
C VAL A 351 10.22 7.61 7.02
N MET A 352 10.42 7.67 5.71
CA MET A 352 11.45 8.48 5.04
C MET A 352 10.82 9.32 3.93
N ASP A 353 11.50 10.39 3.51
CA ASP A 353 11.00 11.31 2.47
C ASP A 353 11.66 11.10 1.10
N GLY A 354 12.81 10.45 1.05
CA GLY A 354 13.57 10.25 -0.17
C GLY A 354 14.66 9.20 -0.06
N PHE A 355 15.41 9.03 -1.15
CA PHE A 355 16.60 8.20 -1.17
C PHE A 355 17.85 9.05 -0.96
N GLY A 356 18.85 8.47 -0.31
CA GLY A 356 20.17 9.07 -0.13
C GLY A 356 20.28 10.02 1.06
N GLY A 357 21.51 10.49 1.30
CA GLY A 357 21.83 11.51 2.31
C GLY A 357 21.29 11.19 3.71
N ALA A 358 20.44 12.09 4.22
CA ALA A 358 19.84 12.00 5.55
C ALA A 358 18.60 11.07 5.62
N ASP A 359 18.13 10.54 4.49
CA ASP A 359 16.93 9.71 4.40
C ASP A 359 17.25 8.20 4.31
N LEU A 360 16.80 7.52 3.26
CA LEU A 360 16.92 6.07 3.09
C LEU A 360 18.23 5.71 2.38
N THR A 361 19.06 4.91 3.06
CA THR A 361 20.31 4.35 2.52
C THR A 361 20.45 2.87 2.92
N ILE A 362 21.25 2.10 2.18
CA ILE A 362 21.47 0.68 2.47
C ILE A 362 22.17 0.48 3.82
N SER A 363 23.16 1.32 4.14
CA SER A 363 23.80 1.34 5.46
C SER A 363 22.78 1.48 6.61
N ARG A 364 21.79 2.38 6.48
CA ARG A 364 20.73 2.54 7.49
C ARG A 364 19.82 1.31 7.60
N LEU A 365 19.55 0.64 6.48
CA LEU A 365 18.80 -0.61 6.48
C LEU A 365 19.57 -1.73 7.20
N ARG A 366 20.88 -1.82 7.07
CA ARG A 366 21.69 -2.84 7.76
C ARG A 366 21.87 -2.57 9.26
N HIS A 367 22.02 -1.31 9.66
CA HIS A 367 22.29 -0.98 11.06
C HIS A 367 21.07 -1.09 11.98
N LYS A 368 19.85 -1.06 11.43
CA LYS A 368 18.63 -1.25 12.22
C LYS A 368 18.33 -2.75 12.34
N LYS A 369 18.19 -3.24 13.58
CA LYS A 369 17.54 -4.53 13.82
C LYS A 369 16.04 -4.33 13.62
N TRP A 370 15.49 -5.01 12.62
CA TRP A 370 14.08 -4.87 12.23
C TRP A 370 13.14 -5.91 12.90
N SER A 371 13.66 -6.71 13.83
CA SER A 371 12.93 -7.67 14.67
C SER A 371 11.85 -6.98 15.49
#